data_AF-A0A1H3J5J7-F1
#
_entry.id   AF-A0A1H3J5J7-F1
#
_cell.length_a   1.000
_cell.length_b   1.000
_cell.length_c   1.000
_cell.angle_alpha   90.00
_cell.angle_beta   90.00
_cell.angle_gamma   90.00
#
_symmetry.space_group_name_H-M   'P 1'
#
loop_
_entity.id
_entity.type
_entity.pdbx_description
1 polymer ?
#
loop_
_entity_poly.entity_id
_entity_poly.type
_entity_poly.pdbx_seq_one_letter_code
_entity_poly.pdbx_strand_id
1 'polypeptide(L)'
;MAIGITYLETHDPKPLNSVMFFDMDGNGHSTVFDGVAWLRDETGVRDMCILEAPGEAGVYVADVNMDQLREYRAHEVMGNNFRHPGTYGCDSW
;
A
#
# COMPACT_ATOMS: atom_id res chain seq x y z
N MET A 1 0.71 11.55 14.32
CA MET A 1 1.85 10.63 14.56
C MET A 1 1.63 9.50 13.58
N ALA A 2 2.47 9.42 12.56
CA ALA A 2 2.29 8.43 11.50
C ALA A 2 3.04 7.14 11.84
N ILE A 3 2.40 6.01 11.63
CA ILE A 3 3.04 4.69 11.63
C ILE A 3 2.92 4.17 10.20
N GLY A 4 3.98 3.63 9.63
CA GLY A 4 3.90 2.92 8.35
C GLY A 4 4.12 1.45 8.60
N ILE A 5 3.16 0.58 8.25
CA ILE A 5 3.40 -0.87 8.24
C ILE A 5 3.81 -1.25 6.82
N THR A 6 5.05 -1.72 6.68
CA THR A 6 5.58 -2.21 5.42
C THR A 6 5.46 -3.73 5.36
N TYR A 7 4.74 -4.24 4.37
CA TYR A 7 4.81 -5.64 3.96
C TYR A 7 5.92 -5.79 2.93
N LEU A 8 6.95 -6.56 3.27
CA LEU A 8 8.06 -6.89 2.38
C LEU A 8 7.77 -8.24 1.72
N GLU A 9 7.56 -8.24 0.41
CA GLU A 9 7.31 -9.46 -0.36
C GLU A 9 8.51 -9.83 -1.23
N THR A 10 8.86 -11.12 -1.25
CA THR A 10 9.86 -11.65 -2.18
C THR A 10 9.37 -11.47 -3.62
N HIS A 11 10.17 -10.83 -4.45
CA HIS A 11 9.89 -10.59 -5.86
C HIS A 11 11.22 -10.53 -6.63
N ASP A 12 11.22 -10.98 -7.88
CA ASP A 12 12.37 -10.97 -8.79
C ASP A 12 12.12 -9.88 -9.86
N PRO A 13 13.02 -8.89 -10.04
CA PRO A 13 14.42 -8.84 -9.60
C PRO A 13 14.67 -8.35 -8.17
N LYS A 14 13.70 -7.70 -7.51
CA LYS A 14 13.88 -7.11 -6.17
C LYS A 14 12.59 -7.18 -5.34
N PRO A 15 12.69 -7.28 -4.00
CA PRO A 15 11.52 -7.28 -3.12
C PRO A 15 10.61 -6.09 -3.38
N LEU A 16 9.30 -6.32 -3.32
CA LEU A 16 8.29 -5.27 -3.41
C LEU A 16 7.81 -4.90 -2.02
N ASN A 17 7.76 -3.59 -1.76
CA ASN A 17 7.23 -3.03 -0.53
C ASN A 17 5.78 -2.60 -0.76
N SER A 18 4.85 -3.11 0.05
CA SER A 18 3.55 -2.47 0.29
C SER A 18 3.66 -1.67 1.57
N VAL A 19 3.63 -0.35 1.50
CA VAL A 19 3.47 0.47 2.71
C VAL A 19 2.00 0.80 2.88
N MET A 20 1.47 0.41 4.03
CA MET A 20 0.24 0.94 4.57
C MET A 20 0.61 2.11 5.48
N PHE A 21 0.33 3.32 5.01
CA PHE A 21 0.57 4.54 5.79
C PHE A 21 -0.61 4.77 6.72
N PHE A 22 -0.35 4.76 8.02
CA PHE A 22 -1.21 5.38 9.01
C PHE A 22 -0.76 6.85 9.07
N ASP A 23 -1.59 7.73 8.50
CA ASP A 23 -1.43 9.19 8.39
C ASP A 23 -0.50 9.69 7.26
N MET A 24 -1.10 10.42 6.30
CA MET A 24 -0.39 11.46 5.55
C MET A 24 -1.18 12.78 5.45
N ASP A 25 -2.52 12.81 5.59
CA ASP A 25 -3.32 14.05 5.74
C ASP A 25 -4.60 13.88 6.61
N GLY A 26 -4.67 12.84 7.45
CA GLY A 26 -5.92 12.34 8.05
C GLY A 26 -6.45 13.11 9.27
N ASN A 27 -6.20 14.43 9.41
CA ASN A 27 -6.62 15.24 10.57
C ASN A 27 -6.27 14.63 11.97
N GLY A 28 -5.28 13.73 12.04
CA GLY A 28 -4.91 13.01 13.27
C GLY A 28 -5.54 11.62 13.46
N HIS A 29 -6.33 11.14 12.50
CA HIS A 29 -6.93 9.81 12.50
C HIS A 29 -5.94 8.75 11.98
N SER A 30 -6.10 7.52 12.47
CA SER A 30 -5.33 6.37 12.01
C SER A 30 -6.12 5.64 10.93
N THR A 31 -5.69 5.77 9.68
CA THR A 31 -6.42 5.22 8.52
C THR A 31 -5.57 4.20 7.77
N VAL A 32 -6.24 3.21 7.21
CA VAL A 32 -5.69 2.17 6.36
C VAL A 32 -6.24 2.36 4.96
N PHE A 33 -5.35 2.45 3.97
CA PHE A 33 -5.72 2.54 2.56
C PHE A 33 -5.33 1.29 1.78
N ASP A 34 -6.13 0.98 0.77
CA ASP A 34 -5.92 -0.12 -0.17
C ASP A 34 -4.95 0.29 -1.29
N GLY A 35 -3.90 -0.52 -1.50
CA GLY A 35 -2.95 -0.38 -2.60
C GLY A 35 -3.54 -0.64 -4.00
N VAL A 36 -4.78 -1.15 -4.02
CA VAL A 36 -5.78 -1.35 -5.07
C VAL A 36 -6.11 -0.23 -6.07
N ALA A 37 -5.26 0.75 -6.42
CA ALA A 37 -5.73 2.04 -6.95
C ALA A 37 -6.87 1.99 -8.01
N TRP A 38 -6.87 1.01 -8.91
CA TRP A 38 -7.93 0.79 -9.91
C TRP A 38 -8.46 -0.65 -9.91
N LEU A 39 -9.78 -0.82 -10.01
CA LEU A 39 -10.43 -2.09 -10.28
C LEU A 39 -10.75 -2.19 -11.77
N ARG A 40 -10.35 -3.29 -12.42
CA ARG A 40 -10.48 -3.46 -13.88
C ARG A 40 -11.94 -3.37 -14.36
N ASP A 41 -12.88 -3.81 -13.53
CA ASP A 41 -14.30 -3.92 -13.87
C ASP A 41 -15.12 -2.72 -13.37
N GLU A 42 -14.50 -1.71 -12.75
CA GLU A 42 -15.18 -0.53 -12.24
C GLU A 42 -14.66 0.75 -12.92
N THR A 43 -15.58 1.56 -13.43
CA THR A 43 -15.25 2.87 -13.99
C THR A 43 -15.44 3.95 -12.93
N GLY A 44 -14.43 4.81 -12.73
CA GLY A 44 -14.56 6.02 -11.93
C GLY A 44 -13.61 6.09 -10.73
N VAL A 45 -14.00 6.89 -9.74
CA VAL A 45 -13.28 7.06 -8.48
C VAL A 45 -13.76 5.99 -7.50
N ARG A 46 -12.83 5.32 -6.82
CA ARG A 46 -13.15 4.40 -5.72
C ARG A 46 -12.68 4.96 -4.40
N ASP A 47 -13.41 4.62 -3.34
CA ASP A 47 -12.90 4.81 -1.98
C ASP A 47 -11.80 3.77 -1.72
N MET A 48 -10.63 4.24 -1.32
CA MET A 48 -9.49 3.39 -1.01
C MET A 48 -9.36 3.16 0.50
N CYS A 49 -10.17 3.82 1.33
CA CYS A 49 -10.14 3.64 2.77
C CYS A 49 -10.71 2.25 3.13
N ILE A 50 -9.84 1.36 3.62
CA ILE A 50 -10.26 0.05 4.14
C ILE A 50 -10.79 0.21 5.56
N LEU A 51 -10.08 1.00 6.39
CA LEU A 51 -10.43 1.22 7.78
C LEU A 51 -9.96 2.58 8.25
N GLU A 52 -10.87 3.36 8.81
CA GLU A 52 -10.53 4.49 9.67
C GLU A 52 -10.77 4.06 11.12
N ALA A 53 -9.70 4.07 11.93
CA ALA A 53 -9.83 3.75 13.34
C ALA A 53 -10.66 4.84 14.04
N PRO A 54 -11.54 4.46 14.97
CA PRO A 54 -12.24 5.43 15.79
C PRO A 54 -11.23 6.19 16.68
N GLY A 55 -11.63 7.34 17.21
CA GLY A 55 -10.78 8.17 18.08
C GLY A 55 -10.48 7.58 19.47
N GLU A 56 -10.88 6.34 19.73
CA GLU A 56 -10.69 5.65 21.00
C GLU A 56 -9.42 4.79 21.00
N ALA A 57 -8.72 4.76 22.14
CA ALA A 57 -7.52 3.93 22.29
C ALA A 57 -7.87 2.44 22.14
N GLY A 58 -7.24 1.77 21.19
CA GLY A 58 -7.50 0.37 20.90
C GLY A 58 -6.58 -0.19 19.81
N VAL A 59 -6.67 -1.49 19.60
CA VAL A 59 -6.04 -2.19 18.47
C VAL A 59 -7.15 -2.50 17.47
N TYR A 60 -7.02 -1.94 16.27
CA TYR A 60 -7.95 -2.15 15.16
C TYR A 60 -7.24 -2.93 14.05
N VAL A 61 -7.96 -3.85 13.42
CA VAL A 61 -7.43 -4.74 12.39
C VAL A 61 -8.20 -4.51 11.11
N ALA A 62 -7.49 -4.43 9.99
CA ALA A 62 -8.03 -4.32 8.66
C ALA A 62 -7.50 -5.46 7.80
N ASP A 63 -8.36 -6.03 6.97
CA ASP A 63 -7.97 -7.09 6.03
C ASP A 63 -7.54 -6.49 4.71
N VAL A 64 -6.40 -6.96 4.20
CA VAL A 64 -5.88 -6.58 2.88
C VAL A 64 -5.86 -7.83 2.01
N ASN A 65 -6.50 -7.75 0.85
CA ASN A 65 -6.43 -8.84 -0.13
C ASN A 65 -5.07 -8.82 -0.86
N MET A 66 -4.13 -9.59 -0.34
CA MET A 66 -2.78 -9.67 -0.89
C MET A 66 -2.73 -10.26 -2.29
N ASP A 67 -3.63 -11.20 -2.63
CA ASP A 67 -3.66 -11.81 -3.96
C ASP A 67 -4.11 -10.82 -5.02
N GLN A 68 -5.13 -10.01 -4.71
CA GLN A 68 -5.56 -8.91 -5.56
C GLN A 68 -4.48 -7.85 -5.72
N LEU A 69 -3.78 -7.50 -4.64
CA LEU A 69 -2.68 -6.53 -4.69
C LEU A 69 -1.53 -7.02 -5.59
N ARG A 70 -1.21 -8.31 -5.55
CA ARG A 70 -0.20 -8.94 -6.42
C ARG A 70 -0.63 -8.92 -7.88
N GLU A 71 -1.87 -9.30 -8.16
CA GLU A 71 -2.42 -9.27 -9.53
C GLU A 71 -2.40 -7.83 -10.08
N TYR A 72 -2.85 -6.87 -9.28
CA TYR A 72 -2.83 -5.46 -9.65
C TYR A 72 -1.41 -5.01 -10.05
N ARG A 73 -0.41 -5.27 -9.20
CA ARG A 73 1.00 -4.91 -9.46
C ARG A 73 1.59 -5.56 -10.70
N ALA A 74 1.17 -6.77 -11.05
CA ALA A 74 1.62 -7.45 -12.25
C ALA A 74 1.15 -6.75 -13.54
N HIS A 75 0.08 -5.97 -13.46
CA HIS A 75 -0.55 -5.28 -14.60
C HIS A 75 -0.57 -3.75 -14.47
N GLU A 76 -0.03 -3.21 -13.38
CA GLU A 76 -0.05 -1.79 -13.05
C GLU A 76 0.87 -1.00 -14.00
N VAL A 77 0.31 0.02 -14.67
CA VAL A 77 1.01 0.79 -15.72
C VAL A 77 2.25 1.50 -15.19
N MET A 78 2.22 2.01 -13.96
CA MET A 78 3.31 2.77 -13.35
C MET A 78 4.29 1.90 -12.55
N GLY A 79 4.08 0.58 -12.46
CA GLY A 79 4.71 -0.33 -11.49
C GLY A 79 6.22 -0.17 -11.28
N ASN A 80 7.01 -1.03 -11.92
CA ASN A 80 8.47 -0.99 -11.81
C ASN A 80 9.13 -0.03 -12.83
N ASN A 81 8.36 0.52 -13.76
CA ASN A 81 8.90 1.33 -14.87
C ASN A 81 9.62 2.60 -14.43
N PHE A 82 9.28 3.13 -13.25
CA PHE A 82 9.87 4.38 -12.71
C PHE A 82 10.71 4.16 -11.45
N ARG A 83 10.81 2.93 -10.96
CA ARG A 83 11.65 2.64 -9.81
C ARG A 83 13.09 2.53 -10.28
N HIS A 84 13.98 3.24 -9.59
CA HIS A 84 15.43 3.13 -9.79
C HIS A 84 16.08 2.60 -8.50
N PRO A 85 15.96 1.29 -8.18
CA PRO A 85 16.43 0.76 -6.90
C PRO A 85 17.92 1.02 -6.63
N GLY A 86 18.74 1.08 -7.68
CA GLY A 86 20.17 1.37 -7.54
C GLY A 86 20.49 2.82 -7.11
N THR A 87 19.57 3.77 -7.33
CA THR A 87 19.74 5.14 -6.82
C THR A 87 19.39 5.27 -5.34
N TYR A 88 18.65 4.32 -4.77
CA TYR A 88 18.25 4.33 -3.37
C TYR A 88 19.28 3.67 -2.44
N GLY A 89 20.38 3.14 -2.98
CA GLY A 89 21.34 2.34 -2.21
C GLY A 89 20.78 0.99 -1.76
N CYS A 90 19.69 0.51 -2.36
CA CYS A 90 19.06 -0.78 -2.06
C CYS A 90 19.73 -1.97 -2.78
N ASP A 91 20.98 -1.84 -3.23
CA ASP A 91 21.71 -2.87 -3.99
C ASP A 91 22.43 -3.91 -3.11
N SER A 92 22.38 -3.75 -1.78
CA SER A 92 23.14 -4.57 -0.83
C SER A 92 22.29 -5.50 0.04
N TRP A 93 21.12 -5.94 -0.43
CA TRP A 93 20.24 -6.87 0.29
C TRP A 93 20.30 -8.27 -0.31
#